data_AF-A0A943X482-F1
#
_entry.id   AF-A0A943X482-F1
#
_cell.length_a   1.000
_cell.length_b   1.000
_cell.length_c   1.000
_cell.angle_alpha   90.00
_cell.angle_beta   90.00
_cell.angle_gamma   90.00
#
_symmetry.space_group_name_H-M   'P 1'
#
loop_
_entity.id
_entity.type
_entity.pdbx_description
1 polymer ?
#
loop_
_entity_poly.entity_id
_entity_poly.type
_entity_poly.pdbx_seq_one_letter_code
_entity_poly.pdbx_strand_id
1 'polypeptide(L)' 'MSDQLDFEKVLHCKYMAAVQESQDGALKNQFQGLADQHRQNYADLLGYLK' A
#
# COMPACT_ATOMS: atom_id res chain seq x y z
N MET A 1 2.97 -9.30 14.89
CA MET A 1 3.75 -9.12 13.64
C MET A 1 2.93 -9.51 12.41
N SER A 2 2.14 -10.59 12.44
CA SER A 2 1.12 -10.84 11.41
C SER A 2 0.11 -9.71 11.25
N ASP A 3 -0.32 -9.07 12.35
CA ASP A 3 -1.26 -7.94 12.28
C ASP A 3 -0.70 -6.75 11.48
N GLN A 4 0.62 -6.51 11.58
CA GLN A 4 1.28 -5.46 10.81
C GLN A 4 1.36 -5.84 9.33
N LEU A 5 1.69 -7.09 9.01
CA LEU A 5 1.68 -7.58 7.63
C LEU A 5 0.28 -7.47 6.99
N ASP A 6 -0.77 -7.81 7.73
CA ASP A 6 -2.15 -7.69 7.25
C ASP A 6 -2.57 -6.23 7.13
N PHE A 7 -2.09 -5.35 8.01
CA PHE A 7 -2.31 -3.91 7.92
C PHE A 7 -1.71 -3.32 6.64
N GLU A 8 -0.45 -3.62 6.32
CA GLU A 8 0.20 -3.14 5.09
C GLU A 8 -0.55 -3.62 3.82
N LYS A 9 -1.01 -4.88 3.81
CA LYS A 9 -1.83 -5.42 2.70
C LYS A 9 -3.13 -4.65 2.53
N VAL A 10 -3.87 -4.43 3.62
CA VAL A 10 -5.15 -3.71 3.57
C VAL A 10 -4.95 -2.28 3.09
N LEU A 11 -3.90 -1.59 3.55
CA LEU A 11 -3.59 -0.23 3.11
C LEU A 11 -3.24 -0.18 1.63
N HIS A 12 -2.39 -1.09 1.15
CA HIS A 12 -2.10 -1.20 -0.28
C HIS A 12 -3.38 -1.33 -1.12
N CYS A 13 -4.27 -2.25 -0.74
CA CYS A 13 -5.54 -2.45 -1.43
C CYS A 13 -6.43 -1.20 -1.40
N LYS A 14 -6.52 -0.51 -0.26
CA LYS A 14 -7.32 0.72 -0.13
C LYS A 14 -6.79 1.85 -1.01
N TYR A 15 -5.48 2.05 -1.05
CA TYR A 15 -4.88 3.08 -1.91
C TYR A 15 -5.02 2.74 -3.39
N MET A 16 -4.95 1.47 -3.77
CA MET A 16 -5.24 1.04 -5.15
C MET A 16 -6.70 1.26 -5.55
N ALA A 17 -7.65 1.01 -4.65
CA ALA A 17 -9.04 1.39 -4.87
C ALA A 17 -9.18 2.91 -5.05
N ALA A 18 -8.54 3.70 -4.17
CA ALA A 18 -8.55 5.16 -4.28
C ALA A 18 -7.92 5.67 -5.59
N VAL A 19 -6.87 5.02 -6.11
CA VAL A 19 -6.32 5.31 -7.45
C VAL A 19 -7.38 5.05 -8.52
N GLN A 20 -8.10 3.94 -8.47
CA GLN A 20 -9.13 3.60 -9.46
C GLN A 20 -10.31 4.59 -9.43
N GLU A 21 -10.74 4.99 -8.24
CA GLU A 21 -11.89 5.86 -8.01
C GLU A 21 -11.57 7.35 -8.26
N SER A 22 -10.30 7.74 -8.20
CA SER A 22 -9.86 9.12 -8.40
C SER A 22 -9.84 9.52 -9.87
N GLN A 23 -10.41 10.69 -10.16
CA GLN A 23 -10.35 11.31 -11.49
C GLN A 23 -9.21 12.33 -11.61
N ASP A 24 -8.70 12.83 -10.48
CA ASP A 24 -7.57 13.75 -10.42
C ASP A 24 -6.23 13.01 -10.62
N GLY A 25 -5.46 13.41 -11.64
CA GLY A 25 -4.19 12.77 -11.98
C GLY A 25 -3.09 12.97 -10.93
N ALA A 26 -3.04 14.11 -10.26
CA ALA A 26 -2.07 14.35 -9.19
C ALA A 26 -2.40 13.52 -7.95
N LEU A 27 -3.68 13.43 -7.61
CA LEU A 27 -4.16 12.61 -6.49
C LEU A 27 -3.94 11.11 -6.74
N LYS A 28 -4.17 10.65 -7.98
CA LYS A 28 -3.82 9.28 -8.41
C LYS A 28 -2.35 8.97 -8.20
N ASN A 29 -1.46 9.86 -8.61
CA ASN A 29 -0.02 9.65 -8.43
C ASN A 29 0.37 9.58 -6.95
N GLN A 30 -0.26 10.39 -6.09
CA GLN A 30 -0.04 10.32 -4.65
C GLN A 30 -0.51 8.99 -4.06
N PHE A 31 -1.74 8.55 -4.37
CA PHE A 31 -2.25 7.27 -3.90
C PHE A 31 -1.46 6.08 -4.44
N GLN A 32 -0.98 6.14 -5.69
CA GLN A 32 -0.10 5.13 -6.25
C GLN A 32 1.21 5.03 -5.46
N GLY A 33 1.86 6.16 -5.18
CA GLY A 33 3.07 6.20 -4.36
C GLY A 33 2.87 5.64 -2.95
N LEU A 34 1.74 5.93 -2.32
CA LEU A 34 1.40 5.39 -1.00
C LEU A 34 1.16 3.87 -1.07
N ALA A 35 0.43 3.39 -2.08
CA ALA A 35 0.23 1.96 -2.29
C ALA A 35 1.58 1.23 -2.46
N ASP A 36 2.48 1.79 -3.25
CA ASP A 36 3.80 1.20 -3.50
C ASP A 36 4.66 1.19 -2.23
N GLN A 37 4.59 2.24 -1.40
CA GLN A 37 5.26 2.26 -0.09
C GLN A 37 4.76 1.14 0.83
N HIS A 38 3.44 0.95 0.93
CA HIS A 38 2.87 -0.13 1.76
C HIS A 38 3.25 -1.52 1.26
N ARG A 39 3.36 -1.69 -0.06
CA ARG A 39 3.87 -2.93 -0.65
C ARG A 39 5.33 -3.17 -0.27
N GLN A 40 6.17 -2.14 -0.30
CA GLN A 40 7.57 -2.26 0.11
C GLN A 40 7.68 -2.60 1.59
N ASN A 41 6.94 -1.90 2.45
CA ASN A 41 6.90 -2.18 3.90
C ASN A 41 6.49 -3.63 4.19
N TYR A 42 5.50 -4.15 3.46
CA TYR A 42 5.10 -5.55 3.58
C TYR A 42 6.25 -6.50 3.22
N ALA A 43 6.95 -6.24 2.11
CA ALA A 43 8.07 -7.06 1.66
C ALA A 43 9.24 -7.04 2.65
N ASP A 44 9.58 -5.85 3.17
CA ASP A 44 10.64 -5.67 4.16
C ASP A 44 10.29 -6.39 5.48
N LEU A 45 9.06 -6.19 5.97
CA LEU A 45 8.59 -6.85 7.20
C LEU A 45 8.57 -8.36 7.05
N LEU A 46 8.15 -8.88 5.90
CA LEU A 46 8.20 -10.30 5.59
C LEU A 46 9.64 -10.82 5.53
N GLY A 47 10.57 -10.00 5.05
CA GLY A 47 12.01 -10.29 5.06
C GLY A 47 12.58 -10.37 6.46
N TYR A 48 12.20 -9.47 7.36
CA TYR A 48 12.63 -9.49 8.78
C TYR A 48 12.04 -10.68 9.56
N LEU A 49 10.92 -11.23 9.10
CA LEU A 49 10.27 -12.40 9.72
C LEU A 49 10.83 -13.74 9.22
N LYS A 50 11.66 -13.74 8.17
CA LYS A 50 12.27 -14.93 7.59
C LYS A 50 13.60 -15.31 8.21
#